data_AF-A0A1Q5DTV2-F1
#
_entry.id   AF-A0A1Q5DTV2-F1
#
_cell.length_a   1.000
_cell.length_b   1.000
_cell.length_c   1.000
_cell.angle_alpha   90.00
_cell.angle_beta   90.00
_cell.angle_gamma   90.00
#
_symmetry.space_group_name_H-M   'P 1'
#
loop_
_entity.id
_entity.type
_entity.pdbx_description
1 polymer ?
#
loop_
_entity_poly.entity_id
_entity_poly.type
_entity_poly.pdbx_seq_one_letter_code
_entity_poly.pdbx_strand_id
1 'polypeptide(L)'
;MLFPIAVLTGCGAVGGDPKSGKTAVPLPTPTGSRQDVAEENFVHLWPFKVDKGTLECRNGKDVLFIAPDGKEYALNDQAKNDGFGDVGPVHDDDVSLGAVRSQALRLCDPKSG
;
A
#
# COMPACT_ATOMS: atom_id res chain seq x y z
N MET A 1 -23.12 25.05 -37.72
CA MET A 1 -23.73 23.81 -37.18
C MET A 1 -23.16 22.66 -38.00
N LEU A 2 -22.49 21.62 -37.53
CA LEU A 2 -22.28 21.02 -36.21
C LEU A 2 -20.77 20.67 -36.08
N PHE A 3 -20.19 20.83 -34.90
CA PHE A 3 -18.93 20.16 -34.53
C PHE A 3 -19.27 18.82 -33.88
N PRO A 4 -18.77 17.67 -34.37
CA PRO A 4 -18.88 16.42 -33.64
C PRO A 4 -17.93 16.41 -32.44
N ILE A 5 -18.49 16.38 -31.24
CA ILE A 5 -17.78 16.16 -29.98
C ILE A 5 -17.35 14.69 -29.94
N ALA A 6 -16.06 14.44 -30.11
CA ALA A 6 -15.47 13.15 -29.80
C ALA A 6 -15.40 12.99 -28.28
N VAL A 7 -16.16 12.04 -27.74
CA VAL A 7 -16.19 11.70 -26.33
C VAL A 7 -14.88 10.97 -25.99
N LEU A 8 -14.07 11.56 -25.10
CA LEU A 8 -12.89 10.92 -24.52
C LEU A 8 -13.36 9.78 -23.61
N THR A 9 -13.15 8.55 -24.06
CA THR A 9 -13.32 7.33 -23.26
C THR A 9 -12.42 7.41 -22.02
N GLY A 10 -13.02 7.24 -20.84
CA GLY A 10 -12.37 7.43 -19.55
C GLY A 10 -11.17 6.52 -19.30
N CYS A 11 -10.21 7.06 -18.55
CA CYS A 11 -9.14 6.30 -17.92
C CYS A 11 -9.71 5.25 -16.95
N GLY A 12 -9.32 4.00 -17.16
CA GLY A 12 -9.58 2.89 -16.24
C GLY A 12 -8.54 1.81 -16.45
N ALA A 13 -7.27 2.14 -16.20
CA ALA A 13 -6.21 1.15 -16.14
C ALA A 13 -6.38 0.30 -14.88
N VAL A 14 -7.26 -0.71 -14.95
CA VAL A 14 -7.29 -1.81 -13.98
C VAL A 14 -6.13 -2.73 -14.35
N GLY A 15 -4.98 -2.51 -13.72
CA GLY A 15 -3.80 -3.36 -13.85
C GLY A 15 -4.04 -4.67 -13.08
N GLY A 16 -4.83 -5.57 -13.65
CA GLY A 16 -4.92 -6.96 -13.20
C GLY A 16 -3.91 -7.80 -13.98
N ASP A 17 -3.00 -8.46 -13.29
CA ASP A 17 -2.10 -9.45 -13.89
C ASP A 17 -2.95 -10.62 -14.43
N PRO A 18 -2.99 -10.87 -15.75
CA PRO A 18 -3.84 -11.92 -16.32
C PRO A 18 -3.46 -13.32 -15.85
N LYS A 19 -2.23 -13.49 -15.30
CA LYS A 19 -1.68 -14.79 -14.91
C LYS A 19 -2.18 -15.31 -13.57
N SER A 20 -2.70 -14.47 -12.68
CA SER A 20 -3.09 -14.90 -11.33
C SER A 20 -4.57 -15.24 -11.19
N GLY A 21 -5.42 -14.84 -12.13
CA GLY A 21 -6.88 -15.03 -12.06
C GLY A 21 -7.58 -14.31 -10.89
N LYS A 22 -6.83 -13.80 -9.91
CA LYS A 22 -7.29 -13.00 -8.78
C LYS A 22 -7.25 -11.52 -9.14
N THR A 23 -8.40 -10.86 -9.07
CA THR A 23 -8.51 -9.41 -9.20
C THR A 23 -8.27 -8.76 -7.84
N ALA A 24 -7.43 -7.72 -7.80
CA ALA A 24 -7.19 -6.96 -6.58
C ALA A 24 -8.48 -6.27 -6.09
N VAL A 25 -8.73 -6.36 -4.78
CA VAL A 25 -9.81 -5.62 -4.12
C VAL A 25 -9.35 -4.18 -3.89
N PRO A 26 -10.17 -3.16 -4.19
CA PRO A 26 -9.81 -1.77 -3.93
C PRO A 26 -9.41 -1.54 -2.47
N LEU A 27 -8.37 -0.74 -2.26
CA LEU A 27 -7.95 -0.35 -0.92
C LEU A 27 -9.06 0.43 -0.20
N PRO A 28 -9.26 0.22 1.12
CA PRO A 28 -10.21 1.01 1.89
C PRO A 28 -9.76 2.47 1.97
N THR A 29 -10.70 3.39 2.20
CA THR A 29 -10.37 4.82 2.35
C THR A 29 -9.45 5.02 3.57
N PRO A 30 -8.33 5.75 3.43
CA PRO A 30 -7.47 6.09 4.55
C PRO A 30 -8.20 6.88 5.64
N THR A 31 -7.83 6.67 6.90
CA THR A 31 -8.24 7.49 8.03
C THR A 31 -7.03 8.27 8.55
N GLY A 32 -6.95 9.55 8.18
CA GLY A 32 -5.77 10.37 8.49
C GLY A 32 -4.51 9.81 7.82
N SER A 33 -3.48 9.52 8.61
CA SER A 33 -2.23 8.93 8.15
C SER A 33 -2.20 7.39 8.24
N ARG A 34 -3.36 6.75 8.37
CA ARG A 34 -3.49 5.28 8.50
C ARG A 34 -4.38 4.69 7.41
N GLN A 35 -4.10 3.45 7.04
CA GLN A 35 -4.93 2.69 6.12
C GLN A 35 -4.82 1.19 6.39
N ASP A 36 -5.95 0.54 6.57
CA ASP A 36 -5.99 -0.93 6.69
C ASP A 36 -5.74 -1.57 5.33
N VAL A 37 -4.97 -2.65 5.33
CA VAL A 37 -4.56 -3.36 4.11
C VAL A 37 -4.55 -4.86 4.33
N ALA A 38 -4.78 -5.61 3.27
CA ALA A 38 -4.77 -7.07 3.26
C ALA A 38 -4.17 -7.63 1.97
N GLU A 39 -3.86 -8.92 1.98
CA GLU A 39 -3.36 -9.67 0.81
C GLU A 39 -4.25 -9.43 -0.41
N GLU A 40 -5.58 -9.43 -0.24
CA GLU A 40 -6.53 -9.21 -1.34
C GLU A 40 -6.39 -7.85 -2.05
N ASN A 41 -5.81 -6.83 -1.39
CA ASN A 41 -5.58 -5.53 -2.00
C ASN A 41 -4.37 -5.50 -2.94
N PHE A 42 -3.38 -6.35 -2.67
CA PHE A 42 -2.09 -6.36 -3.38
C PHE A 42 -1.87 -7.64 -4.20
N VAL A 43 -2.62 -8.71 -3.92
CA VAL A 43 -2.53 -10.03 -4.53
C VAL A 43 -1.08 -10.52 -4.51
N HIS A 44 -0.42 -10.62 -5.66
CA HIS A 44 0.95 -11.11 -5.79
C HIS A 44 2.01 -10.08 -5.34
N LEU A 45 1.58 -8.85 -5.04
CA LEU A 45 2.44 -7.78 -4.50
C LEU A 45 2.38 -7.71 -2.97
N TRP A 46 1.62 -8.58 -2.32
CA TRP A 46 1.54 -8.63 -0.86
C TRP A 46 2.83 -9.24 -0.29
N PRO A 47 3.63 -8.48 0.47
CA PRO A 47 4.97 -8.93 0.87
C PRO A 47 5.02 -9.45 2.30
N PHE A 48 3.89 -9.77 2.94
CA PHE A 48 3.88 -10.17 4.34
C PHE A 48 3.39 -11.59 4.52
N LYS A 49 3.99 -12.31 5.47
CA LYS A 49 3.60 -13.67 5.88
C LYS A 49 2.25 -13.70 6.63
N VAL A 50 1.78 -12.54 7.09
CA VAL A 50 0.44 -12.33 7.68
C VAL A 50 -0.53 -11.88 6.61
N ASP A 51 -1.82 -12.14 6.78
CA ASP A 51 -2.86 -11.87 5.78
C ASP A 51 -3.29 -10.40 5.68
N LYS A 52 -3.05 -9.61 6.74
CA LYS A 52 -3.46 -8.20 6.83
C LYS A 52 -2.63 -7.41 7.83
N GLY A 53 -2.85 -6.11 7.85
CA GLY A 53 -2.35 -5.19 8.85
C GLY A 53 -2.77 -3.75 8.56
N THR A 54 -2.08 -2.80 9.17
CA THR A 54 -2.34 -1.37 8.96
C THR A 54 -1.05 -0.69 8.51
N LEU A 55 -1.13 0.09 7.43
CA LEU A 55 -0.08 1.03 7.05
C LEU A 55 -0.29 2.32 7.84
N GLU A 56 0.78 2.85 8.41
CA GLU A 56 0.77 4.13 9.12
C GLU A 56 1.93 4.99 8.66
N CYS A 57 1.67 6.27 8.37
CA CYS A 57 2.70 7.28 8.39
C CYS A 57 2.66 8.03 9.73
N ARG A 58 3.74 7.90 10.50
CA ARG A 58 3.91 8.56 11.80
C ARG A 58 4.88 9.72 11.64
N ASN A 59 4.61 10.82 12.35
CA ASN A 59 5.43 12.04 12.32
C ASN A 59 5.71 12.62 10.91
N GLY A 60 4.87 12.30 9.92
CA GLY A 60 5.01 12.74 8.53
C GLY A 60 6.18 12.13 7.73
N LYS A 61 6.90 11.15 8.30
CA LYS A 61 8.10 10.59 7.64
C LYS A 61 8.38 9.12 7.98
N ASP A 62 7.87 8.62 9.10
CA ASP A 62 8.09 7.25 9.55
C ASP A 62 7.03 6.36 8.92
N VAL A 63 7.45 5.46 8.04
CA VAL A 63 6.53 4.59 7.31
C VAL A 63 6.53 3.23 7.98
N LEU A 64 5.37 2.83 8.51
CA LEU A 64 5.23 1.65 9.36
C LEU A 64 4.20 0.67 8.79
N PHE A 65 4.45 -0.62 9.04
CA PHE A 65 3.45 -1.68 8.98
C PHE A 65 3.15 -2.16 10.41
N ILE A 66 1.88 -2.15 10.78
CA ILE A 66 1.39 -2.67 12.06
C ILE A 66 0.74 -4.02 11.78
N ALA A 67 1.32 -5.08 12.29
CA ALA A 67 0.79 -6.43 12.13
C ALA A 67 -0.46 -6.65 13.02
N PRO A 68 -1.26 -7.71 12.78
CA PRO A 68 -2.48 -7.97 13.57
C PRO A 68 -2.22 -8.23 15.06
N ASP A 69 -1.00 -8.60 15.43
CA ASP A 69 -0.57 -8.77 16.83
C ASP A 69 -0.17 -7.44 17.50
N GLY A 70 -0.28 -6.32 16.78
CA GLY A 70 0.03 -4.98 17.27
C GLY A 70 1.52 -4.61 17.17
N LYS A 71 2.39 -5.48 16.65
CA LYS A 71 3.80 -5.13 16.47
C LYS A 71 3.99 -4.18 15.30
N GLU A 72 4.88 -3.23 15.49
CA GLU A 72 5.19 -2.17 14.52
C GLU A 72 6.52 -2.46 13.82
N TYR A 73 6.52 -2.36 12.50
CA TYR A 73 7.64 -2.69 11.65
C TYR A 73 7.97 -1.54 10.69
N ALA A 74 9.24 -1.16 10.63
CA ALA A 74 9.75 -0.10 9.79
C ALA A 74 9.76 -0.52 8.30
N LEU A 75 9.11 0.29 7.45
CA LEU A 75 9.12 0.12 5.99
C LEU A 75 10.10 1.06 5.28
N ASN A 76 10.67 2.05 5.97
CA ASN A 76 11.71 2.93 5.44
C ASN A 76 12.87 3.11 6.43
N ASP A 77 14.01 3.60 5.92
CA ASP A 77 15.22 3.77 6.72
C ASP A 77 15.03 4.81 7.83
N GLN A 78 14.19 5.82 7.61
CA GLN A 78 13.87 6.81 8.63
C GLN A 78 13.20 6.16 9.85
N ALA A 79 12.19 5.30 9.65
CA ALA A 79 11.57 4.56 10.75
C ALA A 79 12.58 3.62 11.45
N LYS A 80 13.48 2.97 10.71
CA LYS A 80 14.54 2.16 11.33
C LYS A 80 15.45 3.01 12.20
N ASN A 81 15.87 4.18 11.72
CA ASN A 81 16.72 5.13 12.44
C ASN A 81 16.03 5.70 13.69
N ASP A 82 14.70 5.85 13.64
CA ASP A 82 13.89 6.33 14.77
C ASP A 82 13.52 5.19 15.76
N GLY A 83 14.03 3.97 15.55
CA GLY A 83 14.00 2.87 16.53
C GLY A 83 12.85 1.87 16.36
N PHE A 84 12.10 1.92 15.26
CA PHE A 84 11.05 0.95 14.97
C PHE A 84 11.60 -0.42 14.59
N GLY A 85 10.83 -1.48 14.85
CA GLY A 85 11.25 -2.87 14.63
C GLY A 85 11.57 -3.17 13.17
N ASP A 86 12.54 -4.06 12.91
CA ASP A 86 12.84 -4.50 11.55
C ASP A 86 11.73 -5.40 11.00
N VAL A 87 11.34 -5.19 9.74
CA VAL A 87 10.24 -5.91 9.08
C VAL A 87 10.58 -7.33 8.65
N GLY A 88 11.86 -7.71 8.60
CA GLY A 88 12.33 -9.03 8.16
C GLY A 88 11.62 -10.24 8.78
N PRO A 89 11.25 -10.25 10.07
CA PRO A 89 10.50 -11.36 10.68
C PRO A 89 9.13 -11.62 10.03
N VAL A 90 8.46 -10.58 9.50
CA VAL A 90 7.12 -10.68 8.88
C VAL A 90 7.14 -10.54 7.35
N HIS A 91 8.26 -10.11 6.77
CA HIS A 91 8.46 -9.97 5.33
C HIS A 91 8.63 -11.35 4.68
N ASP A 92 7.97 -11.55 3.56
CA ASP A 92 8.27 -12.59 2.58
C ASP A 92 9.39 -12.09 1.63
N ASP A 93 10.60 -12.62 1.80
CA ASP A 93 11.81 -12.16 1.10
C ASP A 93 11.72 -12.32 -0.44
N ASP A 94 10.79 -13.15 -0.94
CA ASP A 94 10.57 -13.35 -2.37
C ASP A 94 9.72 -12.22 -3.01
N VAL A 95 9.11 -11.35 -2.21
CA VAL A 95 8.22 -10.28 -2.66
C VAL A 95 8.75 -8.91 -2.22
N SER A 96 8.79 -7.95 -3.14
CA SER A 96 9.28 -6.60 -2.83
C SER A 96 8.34 -5.82 -1.91
N LEU A 97 8.88 -5.13 -0.90
CA LEU A 97 8.16 -4.15 -0.07
C LEU A 97 7.73 -2.89 -0.84
N GLY A 98 8.14 -2.72 -2.10
CA GLY A 98 7.98 -1.47 -2.86
C GLY A 98 6.54 -0.99 -2.99
N ALA A 99 5.60 -1.89 -3.27
CA ALA A 99 4.18 -1.53 -3.45
C ALA A 99 3.55 -1.02 -2.15
N VAL A 100 3.69 -1.76 -1.06
CA VAL A 100 3.16 -1.38 0.26
C VAL A 100 3.85 -0.14 0.83
N ARG A 101 5.17 -0.01 0.66
CA ARG A 101 5.93 1.18 1.08
C ARG A 101 5.49 2.43 0.33
N SER A 102 5.29 2.32 -0.99
CA SER A 102 4.82 3.44 -1.81
C SER A 102 3.43 3.88 -1.41
N GLN A 103 2.53 2.93 -1.12
CA GLN A 103 1.20 3.25 -0.62
C GLN A 103 1.25 3.94 0.74
N ALA A 104 2.08 3.44 1.66
CA ALA A 104 2.23 4.03 2.98
C ALA A 104 2.87 5.44 2.94
N LEU A 105 3.79 5.69 2.00
CA LEU A 105 4.35 7.03 1.77
C LEU A 105 3.29 8.06 1.36
N ARG A 106 2.26 7.67 0.60
CA ARG A 106 1.14 8.55 0.25
C ARG A 106 0.33 8.99 1.47
N LEU A 107 0.37 8.21 2.56
CA LEU A 107 -0.27 8.57 3.83
C LEU A 107 0.49 9.67 4.60
N CYS A 108 1.75 9.92 4.25
CA CYS A 108 2.54 11.00 4.85
C CYS A 108 2.13 12.39 4.36
N ASP A 109 1.56 12.48 3.16
CA ASP A 109 1.00 13.71 2.61
C ASP A 109 -0.33 13.43 1.87
N PRO A 110 -1.45 13.37 2.61
CA PRO A 110 -2.74 12.96 2.07
C PRO A 110 -3.35 13.95 1.04
N LYS A 111 -2.70 15.07 0.72
CA LYS A 111 -3.16 16.05 -0.29
C LYS A 111 -2.69 15.79 -1.73
N SER A 112 -1.92 14.73 -1.99
CA SER A 112 -1.30 14.47 -3.30
C SER A 112 -2.06 13.46 -4.19
N GLY A 113 -3.36 13.25 -3.95
CA GLY A 113 -4.22 12.31 -4.69
C GLY A 113 -5.18 12.98 -5.65
#